data_AF-A0A395N7H1-F1
#
_entry.id   AF-A0A395N7H1-F1
#
_cell.length_a   1.000
_cell.length_b   1.000
_cell.length_c   1.000
_cell.angle_alpha   90.00
_cell.angle_beta   90.00
_cell.angle_gamma   90.00
#
_symmetry.space_group_name_H-M   'P 1'
#
loop_
_entity.id
_entity.type
_entity.pdbx_description
1 polymer ?
#
loop_
_entity_poly.entity_id
_entity_poly.type
_entity_poly.pdbx_seq_one_letter_code
_entity_poly.pdbx_strand_id
1 'polypeptide(L)'
;MSNPSLHLTEYLERLPGTTFKKLYQQPSTAFAIFRRMLPHLAKTFVMRMLFMPQPMTLTDLDVWVKPEAKRKKDQSLSILRSLHIVQISAPSKEK
;
A
#
# COMPACT_ATOMS: atom_id res chain seq x y z
N MET A 1 21.66 -17.33 1.97
CA MET A 1 21.64 -15.91 2.37
C MET A 1 20.27 -15.62 2.96
N SER A 2 20.18 -15.40 4.27
CA SER A 2 18.92 -15.02 4.95
C SER A 2 18.45 -13.68 4.39
N ASN A 3 17.20 -13.60 3.93
CA ASN A 3 16.64 -12.40 3.32
C ASN A 3 16.00 -11.55 4.44
N PRO A 4 16.68 -10.53 4.99
CA PRO A 4 16.19 -9.77 6.16
C PRO A 4 14.85 -9.06 5.92
N SER A 5 14.47 -8.88 4.66
CA SER A 5 13.18 -8.32 4.24
C SER A 5 11.99 -9.23 4.58
N LEU A 6 12.15 -10.57 4.60
CA LEU A 6 11.08 -11.49 5.00
C LEU A 6 10.76 -11.33 6.48
N HIS A 7 11.79 -11.32 7.32
CA HIS A 7 11.65 -11.18 8.77
C HIS A 7 11.06 -9.82 9.17
N LEU A 8 11.40 -8.76 8.42
CA LEU A 8 10.83 -7.43 8.62
C LEU A 8 9.35 -7.37 8.21
N THR A 9 8.97 -8.03 7.11
CA THR A 9 7.57 -8.07 6.65
C THR A 9 6.70 -8.77 7.69
N GLU A 10 7.16 -9.94 8.16
CA GLU A 10 6.44 -10.74 9.16
C GLU A 10 6.33 -10.02 10.52
N TYR A 11 7.36 -9.25 10.89
CA TYR A 11 7.32 -8.40 12.08
C TYR A 11 6.31 -7.25 11.92
N LEU A 12 6.34 -6.55 10.79
CA LEU A 12 5.45 -5.43 10.50
C LEU A 12 3.98 -5.86 10.44
N GLU A 13 3.67 -7.02 9.87
CA GLU A 13 2.31 -7.58 9.82
C GLU A 13 1.71 -7.86 11.20
N ARG A 14 2.54 -8.10 12.23
CA ARG A 14 2.09 -8.32 13.61
C ARG A 14 1.87 -7.03 14.40
N LEU A 15 2.27 -5.88 13.87
CA LEU A 15 2.15 -4.62 14.58
C LEU A 15 0.75 -4.01 14.42
N PRO A 16 0.19 -3.40 15.49
CA PRO A 16 -1.06 -2.67 15.38
C PRO A 16 -0.90 -1.41 14.50
N GLY A 17 -1.96 -1.02 13.80
CA GLY A 17 -1.96 0.15 12.91
C GLY A 17 -1.57 1.48 13.59
N THR A 18 -1.73 1.58 14.92
CA THR A 18 -1.26 2.73 15.71
C THR A 18 0.27 2.87 15.73
N THR A 19 0.99 1.74 15.67
CA THR A 19 2.46 1.72 15.58
C THR A 19 2.92 2.16 14.19
N PHE A 20 2.23 1.74 13.12
CA PHE A 20 2.52 2.20 11.76
C PHE A 20 2.38 3.73 11.62
N LYS A 21 1.37 4.32 12.26
CA LYS A 21 1.21 5.79 12.26
C LYS A 21 2.45 6.49 12.83
N LYS A 22 3.04 5.97 13.92
CA LYS A 22 4.27 6.50 14.50
C LYS A 22 5.49 6.26 13.60
N LEU A 23 5.60 5.06 13.01
CA LEU A 23 6.69 4.71 12.09
C LEU A 23 6.69 5.61 10.85
N TYR A 24 5.51 5.91 10.30
CA TYR A 24 5.39 6.77 9.12
C TYR A 24 5.61 8.27 9.39
N GLN A 25 5.64 8.70 10.66
CA GLN A 25 6.09 10.06 10.99
C GLN A 25 7.60 10.25 10.77
N GLN A 26 8.39 9.17 10.80
CA GLN A 26 9.82 9.23 10.53
C GLN A 26 10.07 9.16 9.02
N PRO A 27 10.66 10.21 8.40
CA PRO A 27 10.87 10.26 6.95
C PRO A 27 11.74 9.12 6.41
N SER A 28 12.77 8.74 7.17
CA SER A 28 13.68 7.64 6.83
C SER A 28 12.96 6.29 6.79
N THR A 29 12.09 6.04 7.76
CA THR A 29 11.32 4.80 7.88
C THR A 29 10.26 4.70 6.78
N ALA A 30 9.51 5.77 6.54
CA ALA A 30 8.55 5.85 5.44
C ALA A 30 9.23 5.61 4.08
N PHE A 31 10.38 6.25 3.85
CA PHE A 31 11.17 6.07 2.63
C PHE A 31 11.72 4.64 2.50
N ALA A 32 12.21 4.04 3.59
CA ALA A 32 12.72 2.67 3.58
C ALA A 32 11.64 1.66 3.21
N ILE A 33 10.43 1.79 3.77
CA ILE A 33 9.28 0.94 3.45
C ILE A 33 8.89 1.13 1.98
N PHE A 34 8.74 2.38 1.53
CA PHE A 34 8.44 2.67 0.13
C PHE A 34 9.46 2.04 -0.83
N ARG A 35 10.76 2.16 -0.52
CA ARG A 35 11.83 1.64 -1.39
C ARG A 35 11.92 0.11 -1.40
N ARG A 36 11.89 -0.54 -0.22
CA ARG A 36 12.26 -1.95 -0.04
C ARG A 36 11.08 -2.92 0.01
N MET A 37 9.89 -2.46 0.41
CA MET A 37 8.75 -3.35 0.66
C MET A 37 7.65 -3.26 -0.38
N LEU A 38 7.59 -2.17 -1.15
CA LEU A 38 6.57 -2.00 -2.18
C LEU A 38 7.04 -2.53 -3.55
N PRO A 39 6.26 -3.43 -4.18
CA PRO A 39 6.42 -3.76 -5.60
C PRO A 39 6.30 -2.52 -6.48
N HIS A 40 6.82 -2.59 -7.70
CA HIS A 40 6.84 -1.45 -8.61
C HIS A 40 5.43 -0.89 -8.88
N LEU A 41 4.44 -1.76 -9.06
CA LEU A 41 3.05 -1.36 -9.26
C LEU A 41 2.45 -0.65 -8.01
N ALA A 42 2.74 -1.15 -6.81
CA ALA A 42 2.31 -0.52 -5.56
C ALA A 42 2.89 0.89 -5.38
N LYS A 43 4.17 1.10 -5.75
CA LYS A 43 4.81 2.42 -5.74
C LYS A 43 4.07 3.41 -6.65
N THR A 44 3.71 2.97 -7.85
CA THR A 44 2.94 3.78 -8.80
C THR A 44 1.60 4.21 -8.22
N PHE A 45 0.88 3.30 -7.56
CA PHE A 45 -0.38 3.64 -6.90
C PHE A 45 -0.20 4.68 -5.79
N VAL A 46 0.77 4.47 -4.89
CA VAL A 46 1.06 5.42 -3.80
C VAL A 46 1.42 6.80 -4.36
N MET A 47 2.31 6.87 -5.34
CA MET A 47 2.72 8.14 -5.96
C MET A 47 1.55 8.86 -6.63
N ARG A 48 0.64 8.12 -7.27
CA ARG A 48 -0.52 8.71 -7.92
C ARG A 48 -1.55 9.21 -6.91
N MET A 49 -1.79 8.46 -5.83
CA MET A 49 -2.71 8.86 -4.76
C MET A 49 -2.20 10.07 -3.96
N LEU A 50 -0.89 10.28 -3.85
CA LEU A 50 -0.31 11.42 -3.12
C LEU A 50 -0.79 12.79 -3.63
N PHE A 51 -1.11 12.87 -4.92
CA PHE A 51 -1.54 14.10 -5.59
C PHE A 51 -3.05 14.10 -5.90
N MET A 52 -3.81 13.15 -5.37
CA MET A 52 -5.26 13.09 -5.57
C MET A 52 -5.99 13.83 -4.45
N PRO A 53 -6.91 14.75 -4.79
CA PRO A 53 -7.66 15.49 -3.78
C PRO A 53 -8.76 14.65 -3.11
N GLN A 54 -9.19 13.56 -3.76
CA GLN A 54 -10.30 12.73 -3.30
C GLN A 54 -9.94 11.23 -3.38
N PRO A 55 -10.54 10.40 -2.50
CA PRO A 55 -10.43 8.95 -2.61
C PRO A 55 -10.96 8.43 -3.96
N MET A 56 -10.38 7.33 -4.43
CA MET A 56 -10.72 6.69 -5.69
C MET A 56 -11.50 5.39 -5.47
N THR A 57 -12.40 5.05 -6.40
CA THR A 57 -13.08 3.75 -6.41
C THR A 57 -12.17 2.63 -6.91
N LEU A 58 -12.42 1.39 -6.48
CA LEU A 58 -11.69 0.23 -7.00
C LEU A 58 -11.94 -0.02 -8.50
N THR A 59 -13.08 0.42 -9.02
CA THR A 59 -13.43 0.31 -10.44
C THR A 59 -12.57 1.24 -11.29
N ASP A 60 -12.33 2.47 -10.84
CA ASP A 60 -11.41 3.38 -11.54
C ASP A 60 -9.98 2.86 -11.54
N LEU A 61 -9.57 2.21 -10.44
CA LEU A 61 -8.27 1.56 -10.34
C LEU A 61 -8.13 0.38 -11.31
N ASP A 62 -9.22 -0.36 -11.58
CA ASP A 62 -9.22 -1.45 -12.57
C ASP A 62 -8.95 -0.95 -13.99
N VAL A 63 -9.41 0.25 -14.34
CA VAL A 63 -9.17 0.86 -15.66
C VAL A 63 -7.68 1.19 -15.86
N TRP A 64 -6.92 1.39 -14.78
CA TRP A 64 -5.50 1.72 -14.86
C TRP A 64 -4.59 0.52 -15.10
N VAL A 65 -5.11 -0.69 -14.91
CA VAL A 65 -4.34 -1.92 -15.00
C VAL A 65 -4.80 -2.71 -16.21
N LYS A 66 -3.84 -3.13 -17.04
CA LYS A 66 -4.16 -4.00 -18.17
C LYS A 66 -4.79 -5.31 -17.68
N PRO A 67 -5.74 -5.92 -18.42
CA PRO A 67 -6.44 -7.12 -17.98
C PRO A 67 -5.52 -8.27 -17.55
N GLU A 68 -4.36 -8.41 -18.19
CA GLU A 68 -3.36 -9.46 -17.92
C GLU A 68 -2.64 -9.27 -16.57
N ALA A 69 -2.70 -8.07 -16.00
CA ALA A 69 -2.01 -7.69 -14.77
C ALA A 69 -2.93 -7.60 -13.54
N LYS A 70 -4.20 -8.02 -13.63
CA LYS A 70 -5.16 -8.00 -12.50
C LYS A 70 -4.61 -8.69 -11.25
N ARG A 71 -4.01 -9.88 -11.39
CA ARG A 71 -3.40 -10.60 -10.26
C ARG A 71 -2.30 -9.80 -9.57
N LYS A 72 -1.49 -9.05 -10.34
CA LYS A 72 -0.42 -8.20 -9.79
C LYS A 72 -1.00 -6.98 -9.06
N LYS A 73 -2.13 -6.44 -9.53
CA LYS A 73 -2.89 -5.39 -8.83
C LYS A 73 -3.36 -5.89 -7.47
N ASP A 74 -4.03 -7.04 -7.43
CA ASP A 74 -4.58 -7.59 -6.18
C ASP A 74 -3.47 -7.89 -5.16
N GLN A 75 -2.35 -8.44 -5.61
CA GLN A 75 -1.17 -8.64 -4.76
C GLN A 75 -0.63 -7.30 -4.22
N SER A 76 -0.55 -6.27 -5.08
CA SER A 76 -0.07 -4.94 -4.68
C SER A 76 -1.01 -4.28 -3.66
N LEU A 77 -2.32 -4.39 -3.86
CA LEU A 77 -3.33 -3.90 -2.91
C LEU A 77 -3.27 -4.63 -1.56
N SER A 78 -3.07 -5.95 -1.59
CA SER A 78 -2.92 -6.75 -0.37
C SER A 78 -1.73 -6.27 0.47
N ILE A 79 -0.57 -6.04 -0.16
CA ILE A 79 0.64 -5.51 0.51
C ILE A 79 0.41 -4.09 1.04
N LEU A 80 -0.22 -3.21 0.26
CA LEU A 80 -0.52 -1.85 0.72
C LEU A 80 -1.47 -1.85 1.93
N ARG A 81 -2.40 -2.81 1.99
CA ARG A 81 -3.31 -2.99 3.11
C ARG A 81 -2.61 -3.55 4.35
N SER A 82 -1.74 -4.56 4.20
CA SER A 82 -1.01 -5.15 5.33
C SER A 82 -0.05 -4.16 5.98
N LEU A 83 0.50 -3.23 5.19
CA LEU A 83 1.32 -2.13 5.66
C LEU A 83 0.51 -0.92 6.17
N HIS A 84 -0.82 -0.99 6.21
CA HIS A 84 -1.69 0.12 6.62
C HIS A 84 -1.47 1.43 5.83
N ILE A 85 -1.04 1.35 4.57
CA ILE A 85 -0.83 2.51 3.68
C ILE A 85 -2.16 2.95 3.05
N VAL A 86 -3.04 1.99 2.75
CA VAL A 86 -4.37 2.24 2.18
C VAL A 86 -5.46 1.60 3.04
N GLN A 87 -6.64 2.23 3.04
CA GLN A 87 -7.85 1.67 3.62
C GLN A 87 -8.87 1.45 2.50
N ILE A 88 -9.34 0.21 2.37
CA ILE A 88 -10.42 -0.13 1.45
C ILE A 88 -11.71 -0.09 2.26
N SER A 89 -12.47 0.98 2.12
CA SER A 89 -13.81 1.11 2.70
C SER A 89 -14.87 0.78 1.64
N ALA A 90 -16.05 0.38 2.11
CA ALA A 90 -17.23 0.38 1.24
C ALA A 90 -17.48 1.83 0.75
N PRO A 91 -18.00 2.02 -0.47
CA PRO A 91 -18.37 3.35 -0.95
C PRO A 91 -19.28 3.99 0.08
N SER A 92 -18.76 5.00 0.77
CA SER A 92 -19.57 5.77 1.70
C SER A 92 -20.56 6.53 0.84
N LYS A 93 -21.85 6.21 0.97
CA LYS A 93 -22.92 7.07 0.49
C LYS A 93 -22.87 8.34 1.34
N GLU A 94 -21.96 9.27 1.03
CA GLU A 94 -22.08 10.61 1.57
C GLU A 94 -23.20 11.33 0.84
N LYS A 95 -24.11 11.87 1.66
CA LYS A 95 -25.33 12.60 1.32
C LYS A 95 -25.01 14.01 0.83
#